data_AF-A0A4P2VDP0-F1
#
_entry.id   AF-A0A4P2VDP0-F1
#
_cell.length_a   1.000
_cell.length_b   1.000
_cell.length_c   1.000
_cell.angle_alpha   90.00
_cell.angle_beta   90.00
_cell.angle_gamma   90.00
#
_symmetry.space_group_name_H-M   'P 1'
#
loop_
_entity.id
_entity.type
_entity.pdbx_description
1 polymer ?
#
loop_
_entity_poly.entity_id
_entity_poly.type
_entity_poly.pdbx_seq_one_letter_code
_entity_poly.pdbx_strand_id
1 'polypeptide(L)'
;MAKGLGFYMGLIGFAFGVLAFLVVLAHFTLMVLLPPMWPVEFLLFPVWLILSVAVLAIGGIGLSIAASDDPARAKTGYVLLILYSIVAFPVFWGFIVGSILSFVGGIVGLVES
;
A
#
# COMPACT_ATOMS: atom_id res chain seq x y z
N MET A 1 2.88 7.48 23.98
CA MET A 1 4.18 6.81 23.78
C MET A 1 4.70 7.17 22.40
N ALA A 2 6.00 7.45 22.25
CA ALA A 2 6.60 7.62 20.93
C ALA A 2 6.53 6.28 20.18
N LYS A 3 6.11 6.29 18.91
CA LYS A 3 6.07 5.07 18.08
C LYS A 3 7.49 4.72 17.63
N GLY A 4 7.75 3.43 17.45
CA GLY A 4 9.05 2.91 16.99
C GLY A 4 9.35 3.26 15.52
N LEU A 5 10.58 2.99 15.10
CA LEU A 5 11.04 3.27 13.73
C LEU A 5 10.20 2.49 12.70
N GLY A 6 9.81 1.25 13.04
CA GLY A 6 9.02 0.39 12.16
C GLY A 6 7.68 1.01 11.75
N PHE A 7 7.01 1.67 12.70
CA PHE A 7 5.75 2.37 12.44
C PHE A 7 5.93 3.50 11.43
N TYR A 8 6.93 4.37 11.62
CA TYR A 8 7.15 5.51 10.73
C TYR A 8 7.59 5.08 9.34
N MET A 9 8.44 4.07 9.23
CA MET A 9 8.80 3.47 7.93
C MET A 9 7.57 2.88 7.23
N GLY A 10 6.73 2.16 7.98
CA GLY A 10 5.45 1.63 7.50
C GLY A 10 4.53 2.72 6.96
N LEU A 11 4.38 3.82 7.71
CA LEU A 11 3.55 4.97 7.37
C LEU A 11 4.04 5.68 6.11
N ILE A 12 5.35 5.94 6.01
CA ILE A 12 5.96 6.59 4.84
C ILE A 12 5.80 5.69 3.61
N GLY A 13 6.05 4.39 3.74
CA GLY A 13 5.87 3.44 2.65
C GLY A 13 4.42 3.36 2.17
N PHE A 14 3.45 3.42 3.09
CA PHE A 14 2.04 3.48 2.75
C PHE A 14 1.66 4.79 2.05
N ALA A 15 2.14 5.93 2.55
CA ALA A 15 1.90 7.23 1.91
C ALA A 15 2.44 7.25 0.46
N PHE A 16 3.61 6.66 0.24
CA PHE A 16 4.15 6.47 -1.12
C PHE A 16 3.31 5.55 -1.98
N GLY A 17 2.74 4.48 -1.43
CA GLY A 17 1.81 3.62 -2.17
C GLY A 17 0.50 4.31 -2.53
N VAL A 18 -0.04 5.16 -1.64
CA VAL A 18 -1.19 6.02 -1.95
C VAL A 18 -0.84 6.99 -3.09
N LEU A 19 0.34 7.63 -3.04
CA LEU A 19 0.80 8.50 -4.11
C LEU A 19 0.93 7.75 -5.45
N ALA A 20 1.50 6.55 -5.43
CA ALA A 20 1.64 5.70 -6.61
C ALA A 20 0.27 5.34 -7.20
N PHE A 21 -0.68 4.93 -6.36
CA PHE A 21 -2.06 4.67 -6.77
C PHE A 21 -2.67 5.90 -7.46
N LEU A 22 -2.54 7.10 -6.88
CA LEU A 22 -3.08 8.32 -7.48
C LEU A 22 -2.47 8.65 -8.84
N VAL A 23 -1.16 8.44 -8.99
CA VAL A 23 -0.45 8.64 -10.28
C VAL A 23 -0.95 7.66 -11.33
N VAL A 24 -1.07 6.37 -10.99
CA VAL A 24 -1.55 5.34 -11.93
C VAL A 24 -3.03 5.54 -12.24
N LEU A 25 -3.84 5.96 -11.26
CA LEU A 25 -5.25 6.31 -11.46
C LEU A 25 -5.38 7.47 -12.44
N ALA A 26 -4.59 8.53 -12.28
CA ALA A 26 -4.57 9.67 -13.20
C ALA A 26 -4.15 9.24 -14.61
N HIS A 27 -3.14 8.38 -14.73
CA HIS A 27 -2.68 7.83 -16.00
C HIS A 27 -3.79 7.07 -16.73
N PHE A 28 -4.44 6.11 -16.07
CA PHE A 28 -5.57 5.38 -16.66
C PHE A 28 -6.75 6.29 -17.00
N THR A 29 -7.06 7.26 -16.14
CA THR A 29 -8.14 8.23 -16.39
C THR A 29 -7.86 9.04 -17.67
N LEU A 30 -6.62 9.51 -17.85
CA LEU A 30 -6.22 10.24 -19.05
C LEU A 30 -6.28 9.35 -20.30
N MET A 31 -5.87 8.08 -20.20
CA MET A 31 -5.97 7.11 -21.30
C MET A 31 -7.43 6.83 -21.70
N VAL A 32 -8.36 6.83 -20.74
CA VAL A 32 -9.80 6.64 -21.01
C VAL A 32 -10.42 7.89 -21.64
N LEU A 33 -9.99 9.09 -21.24
CA LEU A 33 -10.55 10.36 -21.73
C LEU A 33 -9.97 10.83 -23.07
N LEU A 34 -8.74 10.42 -23.42
CA LEU A 34 -8.04 10.83 -24.63
C LEU A 34 -7.91 9.66 -25.62
N PRO A 35 -8.57 9.70 -26.80
CA PRO A 35 -8.35 8.68 -27.83
C PRO A 35 -6.92 8.77 -28.41
N PRO A 36 -6.36 7.66 -28.96
CA PRO A 36 -6.98 6.35 -29.16
C PRO A 36 -6.77 5.40 -27.96
N MET A 37 -7.86 4.80 -27.49
CA MET A 37 -7.82 3.74 -26.48
C MET A 37 -7.53 2.39 -27.14
N TRP A 38 -6.79 1.49 -26.48
CA TRP A 38 -6.88 0.08 -26.85
C TRP A 38 -8.05 -0.58 -26.06
N PRO A 39 -8.72 -1.62 -26.61
CA PRO A 39 -9.85 -2.27 -25.94
C PRO A 39 -9.50 -2.92 -24.59
N VAL A 40 -8.22 -3.15 -24.35
CA VAL A 40 -7.70 -3.94 -23.22
C VAL A 40 -7.71 -3.12 -21.94
N GLU A 41 -7.33 -1.84 -22.00
CA GLU A 41 -7.24 -0.95 -20.84
C GLU A 41 -8.62 -0.69 -20.25
N PHE A 42 -9.65 -0.57 -21.09
CA PHE A 42 -11.03 -0.36 -20.65
C PHE A 42 -11.58 -1.54 -19.84
N LEU A 43 -11.15 -2.77 -20.18
CA LEU A 43 -11.54 -3.99 -19.47
C LEU A 43 -10.71 -4.21 -18.21
N LEU A 44 -9.41 -3.90 -18.24
CA LEU A 44 -8.50 -4.14 -17.11
C LEU A 44 -8.59 -3.04 -16.04
N PHE A 45 -8.98 -1.82 -16.40
CA PHE A 45 -9.01 -0.70 -15.47
C PHE A 45 -9.92 -0.92 -14.25
N PRO A 46 -11.18 -1.38 -14.39
CA PRO A 46 -12.03 -1.66 -13.22
C PRO A 46 -11.45 -2.73 -12.30
N VAL A 47 -10.87 -3.79 -12.87
CA VAL A 47 -10.24 -4.88 -12.11
C VAL A 47 -9.04 -4.36 -11.32
N TRP A 48 -8.17 -3.61 -11.98
CA TRP A 48 -7.02 -2.97 -11.34
C TRP A 48 -7.45 -2.01 -10.23
N LEU A 49 -8.49 -1.20 -10.46
CA LEU A 49 -9.02 -0.24 -9.49
C LEU A 49 -9.53 -0.93 -8.23
N ILE A 50 -10.35 -1.98 -8.38
CA ILE A 50 -10.88 -2.76 -7.25
C ILE A 50 -9.75 -3.39 -6.44
N LEU A 51 -8.78 -4.02 -7.11
CA LEU A 51 -7.62 -4.62 -6.45
C LEU A 51 -6.78 -3.57 -5.71
N SER A 52 -6.54 -2.43 -6.34
CA SER A 52 -5.79 -1.32 -5.75
C SER A 52 -6.44 -0.81 -4.47
N VAL A 53 -7.76 -0.60 -4.49
CA VAL A 53 -8.51 -0.14 -3.31
C VAL A 53 -8.47 -1.19 -2.20
N ALA A 54 -8.63 -2.47 -2.53
CA ALA A 54 -8.54 -3.54 -1.53
C ALA A 54 -7.15 -3.61 -0.87
N VAL A 55 -6.08 -3.46 -1.66
CA VAL A 55 -4.70 -3.44 -1.15
C VAL A 55 -4.46 -2.24 -0.25
N LEU A 56 -4.86 -1.04 -0.66
CA LEU A 56 -4.76 0.16 0.18
C LEU A 56 -5.57 0.03 1.47
N ALA A 57 -6.74 -0.60 1.43
CA ALA A 57 -7.52 -0.88 2.63
C ALA A 57 -6.76 -1.79 3.61
N ILE A 58 -6.11 -2.85 3.12
CA ILE A 58 -5.26 -3.73 3.94
C ILE A 58 -4.13 -2.93 4.59
N GLY A 59 -3.42 -2.10 3.81
CA GLY A 59 -2.33 -1.27 4.33
C GLY A 59 -2.79 -0.26 5.37
N GLY A 60 -3.91 0.42 5.12
CA GLY A 60 -4.50 1.40 6.04
C GLY A 60 -5.00 0.77 7.35
N ILE A 61 -5.68 -0.38 7.26
CA ILE A 61 -6.10 -1.17 8.43
C ILE A 61 -4.86 -1.65 9.20
N GLY A 62 -3.85 -2.15 8.51
CA GLY A 62 -2.58 -2.58 9.10
C GLY A 62 -1.92 -1.46 9.91
N LEU A 63 -1.81 -0.25 9.34
CA LEU A 63 -1.30 0.93 10.05
C LEU A 63 -2.14 1.34 11.26
N SER A 64 -3.46 1.36 11.11
CA SER A 64 -4.36 1.70 12.20
C SER A 64 -4.22 0.73 13.37
N ILE A 65 -4.04 -0.57 13.08
CA ILE A 65 -3.87 -1.60 14.10
C ILE A 65 -2.45 -1.55 14.69
N ALA A 66 -1.42 -1.28 13.88
CA ALA A 66 -0.04 -1.09 14.33
C ALA A 66 0.11 0.11 15.28
N ALA A 67 -0.79 1.09 15.19
CA ALA A 67 -0.86 2.22 16.10
C ALA A 67 -1.44 1.87 17.49
N SER A 68 -1.90 0.64 17.73
CA SER A 68 -2.37 0.18 19.04
C SER A 68 -1.25 0.20 20.10
N ASP A 69 -1.60 0.38 21.37
CA ASP A 69 -0.69 0.22 22.52
C ASP A 69 -0.64 -1.22 23.04
N ASP A 70 -1.61 -2.05 22.64
CA ASP A 70 -1.58 -3.50 22.86
C ASP A 70 -0.57 -4.17 21.89
N PRO A 71 0.50 -4.82 22.41
CA PRO A 71 1.51 -5.50 21.61
C PRO A 71 0.97 -6.57 20.67
N ALA A 72 -0.03 -7.35 21.10
CA ALA A 72 -0.58 -8.43 20.28
C ALA A 72 -1.30 -7.87 19.05
N ARG A 73 -2.05 -6.78 19.25
CA ARG A 73 -2.71 -6.05 18.15
C ARG A 73 -1.68 -5.39 17.26
N ALA A 74 -0.68 -4.70 17.81
CA ALA A 74 0.35 -4.04 17.02
C ALA A 74 1.06 -5.01 16.06
N LYS A 75 1.37 -6.23 16.53
CA LYS A 75 1.94 -7.31 15.69
C LYS A 75 1.04 -7.69 14.52
N THR A 76 -0.27 -7.82 14.75
CA THR A 76 -1.22 -8.03 13.65
C THR A 76 -1.16 -6.91 12.62
N GLY A 77 -1.07 -5.66 13.07
CA GLY A 77 -0.94 -4.51 12.18
C GLY A 77 0.31 -4.54 11.30
N TYR A 78 1.46 -4.90 11.88
CA TYR A 78 2.71 -5.04 11.13
C TYR A 78 2.69 -6.22 10.14
N VAL A 79 2.05 -7.34 10.49
CA VAL A 79 1.82 -8.45 9.54
C VAL A 79 0.99 -7.99 8.35
N LEU A 80 -0.09 -7.23 8.59
CA LEU A 80 -0.91 -6.68 7.51
C LEU A 80 -0.15 -5.69 6.63
N LEU A 81 0.76 -4.89 7.21
CA LEU A 81 1.67 -4.02 6.44
C LEU A 81 2.62 -4.79 5.53
N ILE A 82 3.14 -5.94 5.99
CA ILE A 82 3.96 -6.84 5.17
C ILE A 82 3.12 -7.40 4.02
N LEU A 83 1.91 -7.91 4.29
CA LEU A 83 1.01 -8.42 3.26
C LEU A 83 0.67 -7.34 2.23
N TYR A 84 0.34 -6.13 2.70
CA TYR A 84 0.16 -4.96 1.86
C TYR A 84 1.36 -4.75 0.94
N SER A 85 2.59 -4.73 1.47
CA SER A 85 3.78 -4.42 0.68
C SER A 85 4.06 -5.42 -0.45
N ILE A 86 3.81 -6.71 -0.21
CA ILE A 86 4.00 -7.80 -1.18
C ILE A 86 3.01 -7.66 -2.34
N VAL A 87 1.75 -7.35 -2.04
CA VAL A 87 0.69 -7.24 -3.06
C VAL A 87 0.71 -5.88 -3.76
N ALA A 88 1.03 -4.80 -3.04
CA ALA A 88 1.15 -3.45 -3.59
C ALA A 88 2.23 -3.35 -4.66
N PHE A 89 3.30 -4.14 -4.54
CA PHE A 89 4.43 -4.11 -5.46
C PHE A 89 4.04 -4.36 -6.94
N PRO A 90 3.40 -5.50 -7.30
CA PRO A 90 2.94 -5.72 -8.66
C PRO A 90 1.72 -4.85 -9.03
N VAL A 91 0.86 -4.49 -8.07
CA VAL A 91 -0.40 -3.76 -8.35
C VAL A 91 -0.14 -2.30 -8.71
N PHE A 92 0.83 -1.63 -8.08
CA PHE A 92 1.18 -0.23 -8.39
C PHE A 92 2.35 -0.11 -9.36
N TRP A 93 2.49 -1.07 -10.29
CA TRP A 93 3.50 -1.03 -11.36
C TRP A 93 4.95 -0.89 -10.86
N GLY A 94 5.31 -1.61 -9.80
CA GLY A 94 6.69 -1.64 -9.33
C GLY A 94 7.10 -0.38 -8.59
N PHE A 95 6.22 0.21 -7.77
CA PHE A 95 6.58 1.28 -6.84
C PHE A 95 7.45 0.73 -5.69
N ILE A 96 8.69 0.35 -6.05
CA ILE A 96 9.66 -0.40 -5.25
C ILE A 96 9.90 0.28 -3.90
N VAL A 97 10.07 1.60 -3.88
CA VAL A 97 10.46 2.34 -2.67
C VAL A 97 9.37 2.28 -1.60
N GLY A 98 8.10 2.52 -1.97
CA GLY A 98 6.98 2.46 -1.04
C GLY A 98 6.79 1.06 -0.46
N SER A 99 6.79 0.02 -1.33
CA SER A 99 6.70 -1.37 -0.91
C SER A 99 7.86 -1.81 -0.02
N ILE A 100 9.11 -1.46 -0.36
CA ILE A 100 10.29 -1.80 0.47
C ILE A 100 10.18 -1.13 1.84
N LEU A 101 9.84 0.16 1.89
CA LEU A 101 9.72 0.87 3.17
C LEU A 101 8.62 0.27 4.05
N SER A 102 7.46 -0.08 3.49
CA SER A 102 6.40 -0.76 4.24
C SER A 102 6.78 -2.18 4.67
N PHE A 103 7.52 -2.91 3.84
CA PHE A 103 8.01 -4.25 4.16
C PHE A 103 9.01 -4.22 5.32
N VAL A 104 10.05 -3.37 5.20
CA VAL A 104 11.06 -3.19 6.24
C VAL A 104 10.43 -2.61 7.50
N GLY A 105 9.53 -1.63 7.37
CA GLY A 105 8.79 -1.07 8.50
C GLY A 105 7.95 -2.11 9.23
N GLY A 106 7.30 -3.03 8.50
CA GLY A 106 6.60 -4.17 9.09
C GLY A 106 7.54 -5.12 9.86
N ILE A 107 8.70 -5.48 9.29
CA ILE A 107 9.67 -6.34 9.97
C ILE A 107 10.24 -5.67 11.23
N VAL A 108 10.71 -4.43 11.10
CA VAL A 108 11.25 -3.67 12.24
C VAL A 108 10.19 -3.49 13.31
N GLY A 109 8.95 -3.17 12.91
CA GLY A 109 7.83 -3.02 13.83
C GLY A 109 7.53 -4.30 14.61
N LEU A 110 7.61 -5.47 13.98
CA LEU A 110 7.45 -6.77 14.67
C LEU A 110 8.53 -7.03 15.72
N VAL A 111 9.76 -6.58 15.47
CA VAL A 111 10.89 -6.70 16.40
C VAL A 111 10.77 -5.72 17.58
N GLU A 112 10.24 -4.52 17.33
CA GLU A 112 10.03 -3.48 18.34
C GLU A 112 8.81 -3.74 19.24
N SER A 113 7.86 -4.57 18.78
CA SER A 113 6.56 -4.82 19.43
C SER A 113 6.51 -5.99 20.41
#